data_AF-A0A814ZF06-F1
#
_entry.id   AF-A0A814ZF06-F1
#
_cell.length_a   1.000
_cell.length_b   1.000
_cell.length_c   1.000
_cell.angle_alpha   90.00
_cell.angle_beta   90.00
_cell.angle_gamma   90.00
#
_symmetry.space_group_name_H-M   'P 1'
#
loop_
_entity.id
_entity.type
_entity.pdbx_description
1 polymer ?
#
loop_
_entity_poly.entity_id
_entity_poly.type
_entity_poly.pdbx_seq_one_letter_code
_entity_poly.pdbx_strand_id
1 'polypeptide(L)'
;AYGIMQMHNKGNLRGWQWIFILEGIPTVILAIISYFYLPNFPSTVTWLNENERQLLIQRVKDDAGPATETNFSWKQVKSAFTDYLVYLYALMFIGICVPIYCIALFLPTIINGMGYTKLTAQGLSACPYLMASLFVILMGLHSTKTMERGLHTSFGALISITGFTLLLTLVKYGSLACYFASYITCIGVFSSMPPLLSWFTNNIGGHTKRGVAIAVIISFGNLGGAISGQIYRANDRPYYYRGHLISLGFSCLLFVLALLTKWLLIRENSRRENLTQEQYEIKCSQSELADWVK
;
A
#
# COMPACT_ATOMS: atom_id res chain seq x y z
N ALA A 1 -19.19 5.74 -9.61
CA ALA A 1 -19.66 7.09 -9.23
C ALA A 1 -20.36 7.88 -10.36
N TYR A 2 -19.70 8.24 -11.48
CA TYR A 2 -20.29 9.10 -12.54
C TYR A 2 -21.66 8.62 -13.06
N GLY A 3 -21.81 7.34 -13.40
CA GLY A 3 -23.09 6.78 -13.87
C GLY A 3 -24.20 6.74 -12.81
N ILE A 4 -23.82 6.57 -11.53
CA ILE A 4 -24.78 6.50 -10.41
C ILE A 4 -25.31 7.88 -10.05
N MET A 5 -24.47 8.92 -10.15
CA MET A 5 -24.89 10.30 -9.91
C MET A 5 -25.94 10.81 -10.92
N GLN A 6 -26.03 10.19 -12.10
CA GLN A 6 -27.06 10.49 -13.08
C GLN A 6 -28.44 9.89 -12.73
N MET A 7 -28.53 9.02 -11.72
CA MET A 7 -29.81 8.49 -11.22
C MET A 7 -30.52 9.44 -10.24
N HIS A 8 -30.13 10.71 -10.22
CA HIS A 8 -30.79 11.74 -9.42
C HIS A 8 -32.30 11.80 -9.77
N ASN A 9 -33.16 11.81 -8.75
CA ASN A 9 -34.64 11.75 -8.86
C ASN A 9 -35.23 10.43 -9.36
N LYS A 10 -34.44 9.37 -9.58
CA LYS A 10 -35.03 8.02 -9.74
C LYS A 10 -35.43 7.48 -8.38
N GLY A 11 -36.72 7.15 -8.22
CA GLY A 11 -37.27 6.56 -6.99
C GLY A 11 -37.33 7.50 -5.78
N ASN A 12 -37.45 8.82 -5.98
CA ASN A 12 -37.42 9.85 -4.91
C ASN A 12 -36.12 9.88 -4.07
N LEU A 13 -35.03 9.30 -4.60
CA LEU A 13 -33.74 9.29 -3.94
C LEU A 13 -32.75 10.24 -4.63
N ARG A 14 -31.89 10.86 -3.82
CA ARG A 14 -30.77 11.67 -4.29
C ARG A 14 -29.68 10.75 -4.83
N GLY A 15 -28.92 11.21 -5.83
CA GLY A 15 -27.87 10.40 -6.47
C GLY A 15 -26.82 9.83 -5.51
N TRP A 16 -26.53 10.48 -4.39
CA TRP A 16 -25.62 9.96 -3.36
C TRP A 16 -26.21 8.81 -2.54
N GLN A 17 -27.54 8.75 -2.36
CA GLN A 17 -28.20 7.65 -1.64
C GLN A 17 -28.12 6.35 -2.46
N TRP A 18 -28.24 6.48 -3.78
CA TRP A 18 -28.06 5.36 -4.70
C TRP A 18 -26.64 4.78 -4.67
N ILE A 19 -25.61 5.59 -4.38
CA ILE A 19 -24.24 5.09 -4.20
C ILE A 19 -24.18 4.12 -3.01
N PHE A 20 -24.74 4.52 -1.87
CA PHE A 20 -24.78 3.66 -0.67
C PHE A 20 -25.59 2.37 -0.90
N ILE A 21 -26.70 2.43 -1.62
CA ILE A 21 -27.54 1.25 -1.88
C ILE A 21 -26.82 0.29 -2.83
N LEU A 22 -26.34 0.78 -3.97
CA LEU A 22 -25.74 -0.07 -5.00
C LEU A 22 -24.38 -0.65 -4.60
N GLU A 23 -23.56 0.09 -3.84
CA GLU A 23 -22.27 -0.41 -3.38
C GLU A 23 -22.39 -1.15 -2.03
N GLY A 24 -23.34 -0.76 -1.18
CA GLY A 24 -23.55 -1.36 0.14
C GLY A 24 -24.17 -2.75 0.11
N ILE A 25 -25.24 -2.96 -0.68
CA ILE A 25 -25.95 -4.25 -0.73
C ILE A 25 -25.02 -5.42 -1.13
N PRO A 26 -24.25 -5.33 -2.23
CA PRO A 26 -23.32 -6.40 -2.60
C PRO A 26 -22.29 -6.68 -1.51
N THR A 27 -21.82 -5.64 -0.80
CA THR A 27 -20.85 -5.76 0.28
C THR A 27 -21.42 -6.51 1.49
N VAL A 28 -22.68 -6.23 1.87
CA VAL A 28 -23.37 -6.95 2.95
C VAL A 28 -23.60 -8.41 2.58
N ILE A 29 -24.02 -8.68 1.34
CA ILE A 29 -24.21 -10.06 0.85
C ILE A 29 -22.88 -10.82 0.90
N LEU A 30 -21.79 -10.22 0.41
CA LEU A 30 -20.46 -10.83 0.48
C LEU A 30 -20.01 -11.08 1.93
N ALA A 31 -20.28 -10.17 2.87
CA ALA A 31 -19.95 -10.38 4.28
C ALA A 31 -20.67 -11.59 4.89
N ILE A 32 -21.96 -11.76 4.57
CA ILE A 32 -22.74 -12.94 5.00
C ILE A 32 -22.15 -14.21 4.39
N ILE A 33 -21.83 -14.21 3.09
CA ILE A 33 -21.21 -15.37 2.42
C ILE A 33 -19.84 -15.68 3.07
N SER A 34 -18.99 -14.68 3.31
CA SER A 34 -17.69 -14.87 3.94
C SER A 34 -17.81 -15.48 5.34
N TYR A 35 -18.83 -15.12 6.13
CA TYR A 35 -19.06 -15.71 7.45
C TYR A 35 -19.27 -17.23 7.39
N PHE A 36 -19.97 -17.74 6.37
CA PHE A 36 -20.23 -19.17 6.23
C PHE A 36 -19.11 -19.94 5.51
N TYR A 37 -18.38 -19.30 4.60
CA TYR A 37 -17.44 -19.97 3.71
C TYR A 37 -15.96 -19.76 4.05
N LEU A 38 -15.57 -18.74 4.83
CA LEU A 38 -14.17 -18.44 5.13
C LEU A 38 -13.68 -19.29 6.32
N PRO A 39 -12.81 -20.29 6.11
CA PRO A 39 -12.28 -21.12 7.19
C PRO A 39 -11.22 -20.36 8.00
N ASN A 40 -11.18 -20.59 9.31
CA ASN A 40 -10.22 -19.92 10.21
C ASN A 40 -8.78 -20.42 10.02
N PHE A 41 -8.59 -21.69 9.68
CA PHE A 41 -7.28 -22.29 9.43
C PHE A 41 -7.34 -23.33 8.29
N PRO A 42 -6.26 -23.54 7.53
CA PRO A 42 -6.18 -24.59 6.51
C PRO A 42 -6.53 -25.99 7.03
N SER A 43 -6.29 -26.26 8.32
CA SER A 43 -6.63 -27.52 8.99
C SER A 43 -8.13 -27.73 9.20
N THR A 44 -8.92 -26.66 9.30
CA THR A 44 -10.38 -26.71 9.52
C THR A 44 -11.20 -26.84 8.24
N VAL A 45 -10.53 -26.87 7.09
CA VAL A 45 -11.19 -26.84 5.78
C VAL A 45 -11.70 -28.22 5.38
N THR A 46 -13.00 -28.37 5.17
CA THR A 46 -13.62 -29.65 4.78
C THR A 46 -13.56 -29.96 3.29
N TRP A 47 -13.24 -28.98 2.44
CA TRP A 47 -13.21 -29.13 0.98
C TRP A 47 -11.84 -29.47 0.37
N LEU A 48 -10.76 -29.46 1.17
CA LEU A 48 -9.39 -29.80 0.73
C LEU A 48 -9.11 -31.29 0.96
N ASN A 49 -8.43 -31.92 0.00
CA ASN A 49 -7.90 -33.27 0.19
C ASN A 49 -6.78 -33.27 1.25
N GLU A 50 -6.55 -34.41 1.90
CA GLU A 50 -5.54 -34.50 2.97
C GLU A 50 -4.13 -34.14 2.48
N ASN A 51 -3.76 -34.55 1.26
CA ASN A 51 -2.48 -34.16 0.65
C ASN A 51 -2.36 -32.65 0.41
N GLU A 52 -3.42 -32.00 -0.05
CA GLU A 52 -3.45 -30.55 -0.29
C GLU A 52 -3.40 -29.78 1.02
N ARG A 53 -4.08 -30.29 2.05
CA ARG A 53 -4.05 -29.73 3.40
C ARG A 53 -2.64 -29.82 3.99
N GLN A 54 -1.97 -30.96 3.90
CA GLN A 54 -0.59 -31.11 4.38
C GLN A 54 0.38 -30.18 3.64
N LEU A 55 0.25 -30.08 2.31
CA LEU A 55 1.03 -29.15 1.49
C LEU A 55 0.81 -27.69 1.93
N LEU A 56 -0.44 -27.29 2.18
CA LEU A 56 -0.78 -25.94 2.65
C LEU A 56 -0.22 -25.67 4.05
N ILE A 57 -0.34 -26.62 4.97
CA ILE A 57 0.23 -26.50 6.32
C ILE A 57 1.76 -26.35 6.23
N GLN A 58 2.41 -27.13 5.36
CA GLN A 58 3.85 -27.03 5.16
C GLN A 58 4.24 -25.66 4.60
N ARG A 59 3.54 -25.17 3.56
CA ARG A 59 3.78 -23.82 3.03
C ARG A 59 3.58 -22.73 4.07
N VAL A 60 2.55 -22.83 4.91
CA VAL A 60 2.31 -21.87 6.00
C VAL A 60 3.44 -21.91 7.03
N LYS A 61 3.99 -23.09 7.34
CA LYS A 61 5.16 -23.23 8.22
C LYS A 61 6.42 -22.63 7.59
N ASP A 62 6.65 -22.90 6.31
CA ASP A 62 7.81 -22.37 5.57
C ASP A 62 7.74 -20.83 5.48
N ASP A 63 6.54 -20.26 5.28
CA ASP A 63 6.31 -18.81 5.17
C ASP A 63 6.22 -18.10 6.54
N ALA A 64 5.92 -18.84 7.63
CA ALA A 64 5.94 -18.31 9.00
C ALA A 64 7.36 -18.23 9.60
N GLY A 65 8.34 -18.90 9.00
CA GLY A 65 9.71 -18.99 9.51
C GLY A 65 9.80 -19.77 10.83
N PRO A 66 10.95 -19.72 11.54
CA PRO A 66 11.18 -20.47 12.79
C PRO A 66 10.28 -20.04 13.97
N ALA A 67 9.39 -19.07 13.78
CA ALA A 67 8.43 -18.63 14.77
C ALA A 67 7.20 -19.56 14.79
N THR A 68 7.36 -20.77 15.32
CA THR A 68 6.28 -21.76 15.47
C THR A 68 5.33 -21.45 16.64
N GLU A 69 5.60 -20.41 17.42
CA GLU A 69 4.81 -20.04 18.60
C GLU A 69 3.54 -19.28 18.20
N THR A 70 2.40 -19.99 18.23
CA THR A 70 1.05 -19.42 18.13
C THR A 70 0.59 -18.73 19.41
N ASN A 71 1.36 -18.83 20.49
CA ASN A 71 1.02 -18.25 21.78
C ASN A 71 1.33 -16.74 21.83
N PHE A 72 0.39 -16.00 22.41
CA PHE A 72 0.54 -14.56 22.60
C PHE A 72 1.69 -14.25 23.56
N SER A 73 2.65 -13.43 23.12
CA SER A 73 3.81 -13.06 23.93
C SER A 73 3.95 -11.55 24.07
N TRP A 74 3.85 -11.05 25.31
CA TRP A 74 4.04 -9.63 25.60
C TRP A 74 5.47 -9.15 25.33
N LYS A 75 6.45 -10.06 25.39
CA LYS A 75 7.84 -9.78 24.99
C LYS A 75 7.93 -9.46 23.50
N GLN A 76 7.21 -10.18 22.65
CA GLN A 76 7.13 -9.90 21.20
C GLN A 76 6.42 -8.58 20.92
N VAL A 77 5.39 -8.22 21.69
CA VAL A 77 4.74 -6.90 21.59
C VAL A 77 5.72 -5.78 21.88
N LYS A 78 6.49 -5.87 22.97
CA LYS A 78 7.50 -4.86 23.30
C LYS A 78 8.64 -4.81 22.27
N SER A 79 9.03 -5.95 21.71
CA SER A 79 9.99 -6.01 20.59
C SER A 79 9.48 -5.25 19.36
N ALA A 80 8.19 -5.38 19.01
CA ALA A 80 7.60 -4.65 17.89
C ALA A 80 7.72 -3.11 18.02
N PHE A 81 7.60 -2.58 19.23
CA PHE A 81 7.73 -1.13 19.51
C PHE A 81 9.16 -0.65 19.69
N THR A 82 10.15 -1.55 19.78
CA THR A 82 11.56 -1.17 19.93
C THR A 82 12.36 -1.41 18.65
N ASP A 83 11.77 -2.11 17.68
CA ASP A 83 12.40 -2.42 16.42
C ASP A 83 12.40 -1.21 15.48
N TYR A 84 13.61 -0.76 15.12
CA TYR A 84 13.83 0.37 14.23
C TYR A 84 13.25 0.13 12.82
N LEU A 85 13.15 -1.13 12.37
CA LEU A 85 12.60 -1.47 11.05
C LEU A 85 11.11 -1.18 10.96
N VAL A 86 10.38 -1.38 12.05
CA VAL A 86 8.94 -1.08 12.13
C VAL A 86 8.73 0.42 11.90
N TYR A 87 9.58 1.26 12.49
CA TYR A 87 9.54 2.70 12.27
C TYR A 87 10.01 3.12 10.88
N LEU A 88 11.02 2.46 10.29
CA LEU A 88 11.41 2.69 8.89
C LEU A 88 10.26 2.37 7.94
N TYR A 89 9.60 1.22 8.10
CA TYR A 89 8.44 0.87 7.31
C TYR A 89 7.24 1.78 7.57
N ALA A 90 7.02 2.22 8.81
CA ALA A 90 5.97 3.20 9.13
C ALA A 90 6.21 4.55 8.41
N LEU A 91 7.45 5.04 8.39
CA LEU A 91 7.81 6.26 7.65
C LEU A 91 7.65 6.10 6.13
N MET A 92 8.07 4.96 5.59
CA MET A 92 7.83 4.63 4.18
C MET A 92 6.33 4.57 3.87
N PHE A 93 5.53 3.97 4.76
CA PHE A 93 4.09 3.84 4.60
C PHE A 93 3.39 5.20 4.64
N ILE A 94 3.83 6.13 5.48
CA ILE A 94 3.38 7.54 5.41
C ILE A 94 3.79 8.19 4.07
N GLY A 95 5.03 7.97 3.64
CA GLY A 95 5.59 8.50 2.39
C GLY A 95 4.79 8.13 1.15
N ILE A 96 4.10 6.98 1.17
CA ILE A 96 3.21 6.56 0.09
C ILE A 96 1.73 6.94 0.35
N CYS A 97 1.25 6.85 1.59
CA CYS A 97 -0.14 7.15 1.94
C CYS A 97 -0.48 8.62 1.66
N VAL A 98 0.41 9.56 1.97
CA VAL A 98 0.16 11.00 1.73
C VAL A 98 -0.10 11.26 0.23
N PRO A 99 0.79 10.89 -0.72
CA PRO A 99 0.52 11.01 -2.15
C PRO A 99 -0.72 10.25 -2.63
N ILE A 100 -0.95 9.02 -2.15
CA ILE A 100 -2.13 8.21 -2.51
C ILE A 100 -3.41 8.96 -2.17
N TYR A 101 -3.57 9.39 -0.92
CA TYR A 101 -4.78 10.08 -0.50
C TYR A 101 -4.93 11.44 -1.18
N CYS A 102 -3.82 12.15 -1.42
CA CYS A 102 -3.84 13.40 -2.18
C CYS A 102 -4.43 13.20 -3.57
N ILE A 103 -3.93 12.24 -4.34
CA ILE A 103 -4.44 11.95 -5.68
C ILE A 103 -5.88 11.42 -5.59
N ALA A 104 -6.16 10.48 -4.69
CA ALA A 104 -7.50 9.92 -4.51
C ALA A 104 -8.58 10.99 -4.28
N LEU A 105 -8.30 11.96 -3.41
CA LEU A 105 -9.24 12.99 -3.00
C LEU A 105 -9.30 14.16 -3.99
N PHE A 106 -8.16 14.57 -4.54
CA PHE A 106 -8.05 15.82 -5.28
C PHE A 106 -7.91 15.65 -6.79
N LEU A 107 -7.74 14.45 -7.34
CA LEU A 107 -7.61 14.26 -8.79
C LEU A 107 -8.78 14.85 -9.60
N PRO A 108 -10.07 14.63 -9.25
CA PRO A 108 -11.18 15.27 -9.95
C PRO A 108 -11.14 16.81 -9.82
N THR A 109 -10.64 17.31 -8.69
CA THR A 109 -10.51 18.74 -8.41
C THR A 109 -9.37 19.38 -9.21
N ILE A 110 -8.27 18.64 -9.40
CA ILE A 110 -7.14 19.00 -10.26
C ILE A 110 -7.62 19.08 -11.71
N ILE A 111 -8.35 18.07 -12.19
CA ILE A 111 -8.92 18.06 -13.56
C ILE A 111 -9.95 19.19 -13.75
N ASN A 112 -10.79 19.47 -12.74
CA ASN A 112 -11.70 20.61 -12.79
C ASN A 112 -10.95 21.95 -12.88
N GLY A 113 -9.82 22.08 -12.18
CA GLY A 113 -8.94 23.24 -12.27
C GLY A 113 -8.34 23.48 -13.66
N MET A 114 -8.31 22.45 -14.52
CA MET A 114 -7.84 22.54 -15.91
C MET A 114 -8.90 23.09 -16.89
N GLY A 115 -10.09 23.45 -16.41
CA GLY A 115 -11.17 24.04 -17.22
C GLY A 115 -12.31 23.08 -17.58
N TYR A 116 -12.25 21.82 -17.15
CA TYR A 116 -13.33 20.85 -17.35
C TYR A 116 -14.48 21.04 -16.33
N THR A 117 -15.72 20.78 -16.73
CA THR A 117 -16.88 20.85 -15.82
C THR A 117 -16.79 19.79 -14.71
N LYS A 118 -17.40 20.03 -13.54
CA LYS A 118 -17.31 19.09 -12.40
C LYS A 118 -17.72 17.65 -12.76
N LEU A 119 -18.78 17.51 -13.56
CA LEU A 119 -19.29 16.22 -14.00
C LEU A 119 -18.29 15.52 -14.95
N THR A 120 -17.80 16.24 -15.96
CA THR A 120 -16.82 15.69 -16.92
C THR A 120 -15.48 15.37 -16.27
N ALA A 121 -15.03 16.20 -15.31
CA ALA A 121 -13.80 15.97 -14.55
C ALA A 121 -13.85 14.66 -13.73
N GLN A 122 -14.99 14.33 -13.14
CA GLN A 122 -15.17 13.06 -12.43
C GLN A 122 -15.16 11.86 -13.40
N GLY A 123 -15.74 12.00 -14.59
CA GLY A 123 -15.66 10.99 -15.65
C GLY A 123 -14.23 10.77 -16.14
N LEU A 124 -13.51 11.86 -16.44
CA LEU A 124 -12.11 11.84 -16.89
C LEU A 124 -11.18 11.25 -15.83
N SER A 125 -11.43 11.49 -14.54
CA SER A 125 -10.62 10.91 -13.46
C SER A 125 -10.63 9.38 -13.43
N ALA A 126 -11.66 8.72 -13.99
CA ALA A 126 -11.73 7.27 -14.04
C ALA A 126 -10.62 6.66 -14.92
N CYS A 127 -10.21 7.34 -15.99
CA CYS A 127 -9.25 6.80 -16.94
C CYS A 127 -7.82 6.66 -16.35
N PRO A 128 -7.26 7.67 -15.63
CA PRO A 128 -6.03 7.51 -14.87
C PRO A 128 -6.07 6.35 -13.86
N TYR A 129 -7.19 6.18 -13.15
CA TYR A 129 -7.33 5.06 -12.19
C TYR A 129 -7.36 3.69 -12.85
N LEU A 130 -8.03 3.56 -14.00
CA LEU A 130 -8.03 2.31 -14.78
C LEU A 130 -6.64 1.95 -15.29
N MET A 131 -5.86 2.94 -15.76
CA MET A 131 -4.48 2.68 -16.16
C MET A 131 -3.61 2.31 -14.96
N ALA A 132 -3.78 2.99 -13.83
CA ALA A 132 -3.08 2.68 -12.60
C ALA A 132 -3.40 1.26 -12.09
N SER A 133 -4.66 0.81 -12.17
CA SER A 133 -5.04 -0.54 -11.72
C SER A 133 -4.40 -1.64 -12.56
N LEU A 134 -4.32 -1.47 -13.88
CA LEU A 134 -3.59 -2.40 -14.76
C LEU A 134 -2.11 -2.48 -14.37
N PHE A 135 -1.49 -1.32 -14.12
CA PHE A 135 -0.06 -1.26 -13.78
C PHE A 135 0.22 -1.82 -12.38
N VAL A 136 -0.70 -1.63 -11.42
CA VAL A 136 -0.66 -2.25 -10.09
C VAL A 136 -0.63 -3.78 -10.20
N ILE A 137 -1.46 -4.36 -11.06
CA ILE A 137 -1.49 -5.81 -11.28
C ILE A 137 -0.16 -6.29 -11.87
N LEU A 138 0.31 -5.62 -12.93
CA LEU A 138 1.58 -5.95 -13.58
C LEU A 138 2.76 -5.87 -12.60
N MET A 139 2.85 -4.79 -11.82
CA MET A 139 3.88 -4.60 -10.81
C MET A 139 3.77 -5.62 -9.68
N GLY A 140 2.57 -5.98 -9.24
CA GLY A 140 2.36 -7.03 -8.24
C GLY A 140 2.83 -8.40 -8.72
N LEU A 141 2.45 -8.80 -9.93
CA LEU A 141 2.89 -10.07 -10.54
C LEU A 141 4.41 -10.11 -10.73
N HIS A 142 4.99 -9.02 -11.25
CA HIS A 142 6.43 -8.93 -11.49
C HIS A 142 7.22 -8.89 -10.17
N SER A 143 6.74 -8.16 -9.16
CA SER A 143 7.35 -8.13 -7.82
C SER A 143 7.31 -9.50 -7.14
N THR A 144 6.28 -10.29 -7.41
CA THR A 144 6.16 -11.64 -6.84
C THR A 144 7.13 -12.60 -7.53
N LYS A 145 7.25 -12.51 -8.87
CA LYS A 145 8.16 -13.36 -9.64
C LYS A 145 9.65 -13.07 -9.36
N THR A 146 10.01 -11.81 -9.19
CA THR A 146 11.41 -11.40 -8.98
C THR A 146 11.83 -11.42 -7.52
N MET A 147 10.89 -11.48 -6.57
CA MET A 147 11.13 -11.38 -5.12
C MET A 147 11.87 -10.09 -4.67
N GLU A 148 12.08 -9.14 -5.57
CA GLU A 148 12.85 -7.91 -5.36
C GLU A 148 11.96 -6.74 -4.94
N ARG A 149 11.21 -6.91 -3.85
CA ARG A 149 10.14 -5.98 -3.41
C ARG A 149 10.63 -4.54 -3.24
N GLY A 150 11.83 -4.34 -2.68
CA GLY A 150 12.40 -3.01 -2.44
C GLY A 150 12.69 -2.20 -3.71
N LEU A 151 13.12 -2.86 -4.81
CA LEU A 151 13.32 -2.17 -6.10
C LEU A 151 12.00 -1.80 -6.75
N HIS A 152 10.97 -2.64 -6.61
CA HIS A 152 9.65 -2.36 -7.16
C HIS A 152 9.00 -1.16 -6.46
N THR A 153 9.10 -1.09 -5.12
CA THR A 153 8.67 0.10 -4.37
C THR A 153 9.44 1.34 -4.81
N SER A 154 10.77 1.25 -4.94
CA SER A 154 11.61 2.38 -5.36
C SER A 154 11.29 2.83 -6.79
N PHE A 155 11.06 1.90 -7.72
CA PHE A 155 10.70 2.19 -9.10
C PHE A 155 9.33 2.89 -9.19
N GLY A 156 8.32 2.39 -8.46
CA GLY A 156 7.01 3.06 -8.38
C GLY A 156 7.12 4.48 -7.78
N ALA A 157 7.96 4.65 -6.76
CA ALA A 157 8.25 5.97 -6.19
C ALA A 157 8.92 6.91 -7.21
N LEU A 158 9.84 6.40 -8.05
CA LEU A 158 10.50 7.16 -9.12
C LEU A 158 9.51 7.63 -10.19
N ILE A 159 8.56 6.77 -10.57
CA ILE A 159 7.46 7.15 -11.47
C ILE A 159 6.58 8.22 -10.82
N SER A 160 6.27 8.09 -9.53
CA SER A 160 5.51 9.09 -8.76
C SER A 160 6.22 10.45 -8.76
N ILE A 161 7.53 10.48 -8.46
CA ILE A 161 8.35 11.71 -8.48
C ILE A 161 8.30 12.35 -9.87
N THR A 162 8.44 11.54 -10.92
CA THR A 162 8.35 12.01 -12.31
C THR A 162 6.98 12.61 -12.60
N GLY A 163 5.90 11.92 -12.21
CA GLY A 163 4.52 12.40 -12.38
C GLY A 163 4.26 13.73 -11.69
N PHE A 164 4.62 13.87 -10.41
CA PHE A 164 4.46 15.13 -9.67
C PHE A 164 5.35 16.25 -10.23
N THR A 165 6.57 15.94 -10.68
CA THR A 165 7.46 16.92 -11.32
C THR A 165 6.87 17.41 -12.65
N LEU A 166 6.29 16.50 -13.44
CA LEU A 166 5.58 16.83 -14.67
C LEU A 166 4.34 17.67 -14.38
N LEU A 167 3.58 17.36 -13.33
CA LEU A 167 2.44 18.18 -12.90
C LEU A 167 2.84 19.60 -12.50
N LEU A 168 4.05 19.81 -11.96
CA LEU A 168 4.56 21.13 -11.60
C LEU A 168 5.09 21.93 -12.81
N THR A 169 5.68 21.25 -13.80
CA THR A 169 6.32 21.90 -14.96
C THR A 169 5.39 22.09 -16.14
N LEU A 170 4.49 21.13 -16.41
CA LEU A 170 3.60 21.14 -17.56
C LEU A 170 2.40 22.08 -17.42
N VAL A 171 2.23 22.71 -16.25
CA VAL A 171 1.26 23.78 -16.01
C VAL A 171 1.28 24.84 -17.12
N LYS A 172 2.47 25.17 -17.63
CA LYS A 172 2.68 26.22 -18.63
C LYS A 172 2.31 25.79 -20.07
N TYR A 173 2.17 24.49 -20.33
CA TYR A 173 1.98 23.92 -21.66
C TYR A 173 0.54 23.49 -21.95
N GLY A 174 -0.38 23.69 -21.01
CA GLY A 174 -1.83 23.52 -21.20
C GLY A 174 -2.45 22.31 -20.48
N SER A 175 -3.79 22.27 -20.47
CA SER A 175 -4.62 21.31 -19.74
C SER A 175 -4.37 19.85 -20.13
N LEU A 176 -4.10 19.59 -21.42
CA LEU A 176 -3.93 18.24 -21.94
C LEU A 176 -2.60 17.61 -21.48
N ALA A 177 -1.54 18.42 -21.34
CA ALA A 177 -0.26 17.98 -20.80
C ALA A 177 -0.36 17.66 -19.30
N CYS A 178 -1.08 18.48 -18.53
CA CYS A 178 -1.34 18.22 -17.10
C CYS A 178 -2.21 16.96 -16.91
N TYR A 179 -3.13 16.70 -17.84
CA TYR A 179 -3.92 15.48 -17.83
C TYR A 179 -3.05 14.24 -18.05
N PHE A 180 -2.13 14.25 -19.03
CA PHE A 180 -1.15 13.16 -19.20
C PHE A 180 -0.25 12.97 -17.98
N ALA A 181 0.22 14.05 -17.36
CA ALA A 181 1.01 13.99 -16.13
C ALA A 181 0.23 13.34 -14.97
N SER A 182 -1.10 13.52 -14.94
CA SER A 182 -1.98 12.88 -13.95
C SER A 182 -2.02 11.36 -14.11
N TYR A 183 -1.92 10.82 -15.33
CA TYR A 183 -1.81 9.37 -15.55
C TYR A 183 -0.52 8.82 -14.95
N ILE A 184 0.61 9.43 -15.27
CA ILE A 184 1.93 9.01 -14.79
C ILE A 184 1.97 9.04 -13.26
N THR A 185 1.42 10.11 -12.67
CA THR A 185 1.33 10.26 -11.22
C THR A 185 0.48 9.15 -10.60
N CYS A 186 -0.71 8.88 -11.12
CA CYS A 186 -1.55 7.78 -10.62
C CYS A 186 -0.83 6.43 -10.73
N ILE A 187 -0.21 6.14 -11.87
CA ILE A 187 0.51 4.88 -12.10
C ILE A 187 1.60 4.69 -11.03
N GLY A 188 2.46 5.68 -10.80
CA GLY A 188 3.55 5.57 -9.83
C GLY A 188 3.08 5.45 -8.38
N VAL A 189 2.12 6.30 -7.99
CA VAL A 189 1.61 6.38 -6.62
C VAL A 189 0.88 5.09 -6.21
N PHE A 190 0.03 4.53 -7.08
CA PHE A 190 -0.72 3.31 -6.75
C PHE A 190 0.13 2.04 -6.89
N SER A 191 1.03 1.97 -7.87
CA SER A 191 1.83 0.75 -8.13
C SER A 191 2.92 0.46 -7.08
N SER A 192 3.33 1.47 -6.30
CA SER A 192 4.33 1.29 -5.24
C SER A 192 3.76 0.66 -3.94
N MET A 193 2.43 0.64 -3.78
CA MET A 193 1.76 0.20 -2.55
C MET A 193 1.79 -1.32 -2.34
N PRO A 194 1.41 -2.17 -3.32
CA PRO A 194 1.43 -3.62 -3.10
C PRO A 194 2.82 -4.18 -2.78
N PRO A 195 3.90 -3.81 -3.50
CA PRO A 195 5.25 -4.27 -3.17
C PRO A 195 5.67 -3.87 -1.75
N LEU A 196 5.30 -2.66 -1.31
CA LEU A 196 5.62 -2.20 0.05
C LEU A 196 4.87 -3.01 1.12
N LEU A 197 3.57 -3.25 0.94
CA LEU A 197 2.76 -4.06 1.84
C LEU A 197 3.37 -5.46 2.01
N SER A 198 3.66 -6.13 0.89
CA SER A 198 4.30 -7.45 0.93
C SER A 198 5.73 -7.40 1.50
N TRP A 199 6.41 -6.26 1.42
CA TRP A 199 7.79 -6.16 1.90
C TRP A 199 7.86 -6.21 3.43
N PHE A 200 7.08 -5.37 4.12
CA PHE A 200 7.11 -5.36 5.59
C PHE A 200 6.44 -6.60 6.20
N THR A 201 5.38 -7.15 5.58
CA THR A 201 4.74 -8.37 6.09
C THR A 201 5.67 -9.56 6.07
N ASN A 202 6.60 -9.59 5.12
CA ASN A 202 7.51 -10.70 4.94
C ASN A 202 8.83 -10.51 5.69
N ASN A 203 9.20 -9.29 6.09
CA ASN A 203 10.48 -9.04 6.78
C ASN A 203 10.35 -9.03 8.31
N ILE A 204 9.12 -9.00 8.84
CA ILE A 204 8.88 -9.05 10.28
C ILE A 204 8.55 -10.49 10.67
N GLY A 205 9.44 -11.12 11.43
CA GLY A 205 9.26 -12.45 12.02
C GLY A 205 8.48 -12.41 13.33
N GLY A 206 8.04 -13.59 13.79
CA GLY A 206 7.23 -13.75 15.01
C GLY A 206 5.74 -13.50 14.79
N HIS A 207 4.88 -14.45 15.14
CA HIS A 207 3.43 -14.33 14.95
C HIS A 207 2.84 -13.08 15.64
N THR A 208 3.12 -12.87 16.94
CA THR A 208 2.58 -11.71 17.69
C THR A 208 3.27 -10.41 17.27
N LYS A 209 4.60 -10.43 17.08
CA LYS A 209 5.38 -9.25 16.66
C LYS A 209 4.93 -8.73 15.30
N ARG A 210 4.78 -9.62 14.31
CA ARG A 210 4.30 -9.28 12.96
C ARG A 210 2.92 -8.63 13.00
N GLY A 211 1.98 -9.19 13.76
CA GLY A 211 0.64 -8.62 13.90
C GLY A 211 0.66 -7.18 14.47
N VAL A 212 1.38 -6.98 15.57
CA VAL A 212 1.50 -5.65 16.21
C VAL A 212 2.24 -4.67 15.31
N ALA A 213 3.36 -5.08 14.70
CA ALA A 213 4.13 -4.22 13.83
C ALA A 213 3.34 -3.76 12.59
N ILE A 214 2.58 -4.66 11.96
CA ILE A 214 1.68 -4.31 10.86
C ILE A 214 0.63 -3.29 11.32
N ALA A 215 0.02 -3.50 12.50
CA ALA A 215 -0.96 -2.57 13.05
C ALA A 215 -0.35 -1.18 13.31
N VAL A 216 0.87 -1.12 13.83
CA VAL A 216 1.61 0.15 14.04
C VAL A 216 1.89 0.82 12.70
N ILE A 217 2.47 0.11 11.73
CA ILE A 217 2.78 0.64 10.39
C ILE A 217 1.53 1.23 9.72
N ILE A 218 0.43 0.47 9.71
CA ILE A 218 -0.83 0.92 9.10
C ILE A 218 -1.41 2.13 9.84
N SER A 219 -1.34 2.14 11.17
CA SER A 219 -1.82 3.27 11.99
C SER A 219 -1.06 4.56 11.67
N PHE A 220 0.26 4.49 11.50
CA PHE A 220 1.06 5.63 11.05
C PHE A 220 0.64 6.06 9.63
N GLY A 221 0.40 5.14 8.70
CA GLY A 221 -0.08 5.47 7.36
C GLY A 221 -1.39 6.26 7.33
N ASN A 222 -2.31 5.95 8.24
CA ASN A 222 -3.57 6.70 8.37
C ASN A 222 -3.36 8.17 8.77
N LEU A 223 -2.27 8.51 9.46
CA LEU A 223 -1.88 9.92 9.69
C LEU A 223 -1.62 10.65 8.37
N GLY A 224 -1.14 9.91 7.35
CA GLY A 224 -0.99 10.44 6.00
C GLY A 224 -2.31 10.91 5.38
N GLY A 225 -3.43 10.28 5.75
CA GLY A 225 -4.77 10.72 5.36
C GLY A 225 -5.11 12.09 5.94
N ALA A 226 -4.87 12.28 7.24
CA ALA A 226 -5.08 13.56 7.91
C ALA A 226 -4.22 14.68 7.31
N ILE A 227 -2.96 14.38 6.99
CA ILE A 227 -2.04 15.31 6.31
C ILE A 227 -2.56 15.65 4.91
N SER A 228 -2.95 14.64 4.12
CA SER A 228 -3.41 14.83 2.73
C SER A 228 -4.60 15.77 2.59
N GLY A 229 -5.56 15.72 3.53
CA GLY A 229 -6.74 16.58 3.51
C GLY A 229 -6.44 18.07 3.63
N GLN A 230 -5.25 18.43 4.13
CA GLN A 230 -4.84 19.82 4.35
C GLN A 230 -3.88 20.38 3.29
N ILE A 231 -3.40 19.50 2.40
CA ILE A 231 -2.35 19.81 1.42
C ILE A 231 -2.90 20.59 0.21
N TYR A 232 -4.09 20.26 -0.29
CA TYR A 232 -4.70 20.92 -1.45
C TYR A 232 -5.76 21.93 -1.02
N ARG A 233 -5.35 23.20 -0.90
CA ARG A 233 -6.23 24.30 -0.47
C ARG A 233 -6.90 24.98 -1.66
N ALA A 234 -8.12 25.51 -1.44
CA ALA A 234 -8.84 26.26 -2.47
C ALA A 234 -8.08 27.52 -2.94
N ASN A 235 -7.26 28.11 -2.07
CA ASN A 235 -6.45 29.30 -2.36
C ASN A 235 -5.29 29.03 -3.32
N ASP A 236 -4.87 27.76 -3.46
CA ASP A 236 -3.78 27.39 -4.36
C ASP A 236 -4.30 27.02 -5.78
N ARG A 237 -5.58 27.28 -6.07
CA ARG A 237 -6.17 27.12 -7.40
C ARG A 237 -5.52 28.08 -8.41
N PRO A 238 -5.42 27.68 -9.69
CA PRO A 238 -5.81 26.39 -10.28
C PRO A 238 -4.69 25.33 -10.28
N TYR A 239 -3.45 25.72 -9.93
CA TYR A 239 -2.25 24.92 -10.18
C TYR A 239 -1.75 24.09 -8.99
N TYR A 240 -2.32 24.30 -7.79
CA TYR A 240 -2.06 23.53 -6.57
C TYR A 240 -0.56 23.26 -6.30
N TYR A 241 0.29 24.25 -6.57
CA TYR A 241 1.75 24.10 -6.57
C TYR A 241 2.29 23.55 -5.24
N ARG A 242 1.81 24.08 -4.11
CA ARG A 242 2.19 23.62 -2.77
C ARG A 242 1.81 22.16 -2.54
N GLY A 243 0.63 21.77 -3.02
CA GLY A 243 0.13 20.42 -2.84
C GLY A 243 0.99 19.39 -3.56
N HIS A 244 1.28 19.66 -4.83
CA HIS A 244 2.17 18.82 -5.63
C HIS A 244 3.60 18.76 -5.08
N LEU A 245 4.14 19.87 -4.56
CA LEU A 245 5.48 19.91 -3.99
C LEU A 245 5.60 19.09 -2.70
N ILE A 246 4.60 19.14 -1.82
CA ILE A 246 4.56 18.31 -0.60
C ILE A 246 4.44 16.83 -0.98
N SER A 247 3.54 16.46 -1.90
CA SER A 247 3.41 15.08 -2.37
C SER A 247 4.69 14.55 -3.05
N LEU A 248 5.39 15.42 -3.79
CA LEU A 248 6.70 15.11 -4.36
C LEU A 248 7.74 14.85 -3.26
N GLY A 249 7.79 15.69 -2.22
CA GLY A 249 8.69 15.51 -1.08
C GLY A 249 8.48 14.16 -0.38
N PHE A 250 7.23 13.76 -0.13
CA PHE A 250 6.92 12.44 0.44
C PHE A 250 7.27 11.28 -0.51
N SER A 251 7.10 11.46 -1.82
CA SER A 251 7.52 10.45 -2.82
C SER A 251 9.05 10.30 -2.87
N CYS A 252 9.80 11.40 -2.75
CA CYS A 252 11.26 11.39 -2.62
C CYS A 252 11.70 10.72 -1.32
N LEU A 253 11.03 11.02 -0.20
CA LEU A 253 11.27 10.36 1.07
C LEU A 253 11.09 8.84 0.95
N LEU A 254 9.99 8.39 0.33
CA LEU A 254 9.74 6.98 0.07
C LEU A 254 10.86 6.36 -0.78
N PHE A 255 11.29 7.02 -1.84
CA PHE A 255 12.37 6.53 -2.70
C PHE A 255 13.68 6.33 -1.95
N VAL A 256 14.10 7.32 -1.17
CA VAL A 256 15.34 7.26 -0.38
C VAL A 256 15.24 6.20 0.71
N LEU A 257 14.13 6.16 1.44
CA LEU A 257 13.92 5.17 2.50
C LEU A 257 13.82 3.74 1.94
N ALA A 258 13.21 3.55 0.77
CA ALA A 258 13.15 2.24 0.12
C ALA A 258 14.55 1.73 -0.26
N LEU A 259 15.41 2.59 -0.83
CA LEU A 259 16.78 2.19 -1.13
C LEU A 259 17.60 1.94 0.15
N LEU A 260 17.43 2.78 1.18
CA LEU A 260 18.11 2.63 2.46
C LEU A 260 17.71 1.34 3.18
N THR A 261 16.41 1.05 3.28
CA THR A 261 15.90 -0.20 3.88
C THR A 261 16.38 -1.41 3.10
N LYS A 262 16.41 -1.36 1.76
CA LYS A 262 16.98 -2.43 0.94
C LYS A 262 18.46 -2.64 1.25
N TRP A 263 19.25 -1.57 1.32
CA TRP A 263 20.67 -1.66 1.64
C TRP A 263 20.92 -2.22 3.04
N LEU A 264 20.14 -1.80 4.04
CA LEU A 264 20.22 -2.32 5.41
C LEU A 264 19.90 -3.82 5.46
N LEU A 265 18.87 -4.26 4.75
CA LEU A 265 18.52 -5.69 4.68
C LEU A 265 19.58 -6.52 3.97
N ILE A 266 20.17 -6.03 2.86
CA ILE A 266 21.29 -6.71 2.19
C ILE A 266 22.48 -6.82 3.15
N ARG A 267 22.83 -5.73 3.84
CA ARG A 267 23.94 -5.72 4.81
C ARG A 267 23.69 -6.71 5.94
N GLU A 268 22.46 -6.78 6.43
CA GLU A 268 22.06 -7.70 7.49
C GLU A 268 22.06 -9.15 7.01
N ASN A 269 21.61 -9.42 5.78
CA ASN A 269 21.67 -10.74 5.16
C ASN A 269 23.12 -11.21 4.97
N SER A 270 24.02 -10.35 4.45
CA SER A 270 25.44 -10.67 4.35
C SER A 270 26.10 -10.89 5.71
N ARG A 271 25.69 -10.15 6.75
CA ARG A 271 26.16 -10.39 8.13
C ARG A 271 25.75 -11.78 8.62
N ARG A 272 24.55 -12.25 8.28
CA ARG A 272 24.01 -13.56 8.66
C ARG A 272 24.67 -14.71 7.91
N GLU A 273 25.02 -14.53 6.64
CA GLU A 273 25.73 -15.53 5.84
C GLU A 273 27.14 -15.81 6.37
N ASN A 274 27.76 -14.84 7.05
CA ASN A 274 29.08 -14.98 7.67
C ASN A 274 29.05 -15.62 9.07
N LEU A 275 27.88 -15.99 9.61
CA LEU A 275 27.78 -16.67 10.91
C LEU A 275 27.97 -18.19 10.74
N THR A 276 28.78 -18.79 11.61
CA THR A 276 28.87 -20.26 11.71
C THR A 276 27.53 -20.83 12.19
N GLN A 277 27.22 -22.09 11.85
CA GLN A 277 25.94 -22.73 12.18
C GLN A 277 25.61 -22.71 13.69
N GLU A 278 26.60 -22.92 14.57
CA GLU A 278 26.46 -22.74 16.02
C GLU A 278 26.11 -21.30 16.43
N GLN A 279 26.74 -20.30 15.81
CA GLN A 279 26.47 -18.89 16.11
C GLN A 279 25.08 -18.47 15.63
N TYR A 280 24.60 -19.06 14.54
CA TYR A 280 23.24 -18.87 14.03
C TYR A 280 22.22 -19.46 15.00
N GLU A 281 22.42 -20.68 15.48
CA GLU A 281 21.54 -21.35 16.45
C GLU A 281 21.49 -20.61 17.79
N ILE A 282 22.63 -20.15 18.32
CA ILE A 282 22.70 -19.36 19.56
C ILE A 282 21.94 -18.04 19.42
N LYS A 283 22.11 -17.32 18.31
CA LYS A 283 21.42 -16.04 18.08
C LYS A 283 19.93 -16.19 17.75
N CYS A 284 19.54 -17.32 17.16
CA CYS A 284 18.12 -17.67 16.96
C CYS A 284 17.47 -18.00 18.31
N SER A 285 18.17 -18.74 19.19
CA SER A 285 17.79 -19.03 20.57
C SER A 285 17.66 -17.77 21.44
N GLN A 286 18.52 -16.77 21.25
CA GLN A 286 18.50 -15.50 21.98
C GLN A 286 17.48 -14.46 21.47
N SER A 287 16.57 -14.83 20.56
CA SER A 287 15.51 -14.00 19.95
C SER A 287 15.95 -12.88 19.00
N GLU A 288 17.24 -12.54 18.90
CA GLU A 288 17.70 -11.44 18.04
C GLU A 288 17.55 -11.73 16.53
N LEU A 289 17.75 -12.99 16.09
CA LEU A 289 17.62 -13.37 14.67
C LEU A 289 16.27 -13.97 14.31
N ALA A 290 15.52 -14.52 15.27
CA ALA A 290 14.21 -15.13 15.04
C ALA A 290 13.13 -14.11 14.63
N ASP A 291 13.38 -12.84 14.93
CA ASP A 291 12.48 -11.72 14.65
C ASP A 291 12.50 -11.26 13.17
N TRP A 292 13.35 -11.84 12.33
CA TRP A 292 13.62 -11.36 10.97
C TRP A 292 13.71 -12.51 9.97
N VAL A 293 12.81 -12.54 9.00
CA VAL A 293 12.78 -13.56 7.94
C VAL A 293 13.73 -13.15 6.80
N LYS A 294 14.41 -14.15 6.20
CA LYS A 294 15.34 -13.96 5.07
C LYS A 294 14.66 -13.41 3.82
#